data_AF-A0A1W7CRT6-F1
#
_entry.id   AF-A0A1W7CRT6-F1
#
_cell.length_a   1.000
_cell.length_b   1.000
_cell.length_c   1.000
_cell.angle_alpha   90.00
_cell.angle_beta   90.00
_cell.angle_gamma   90.00
#
_symmetry.space_group_name_H-M   'P 1'
#
loop_
_entity.id
_entity.type
_entity.pdbx_description
1 polymer ?
#
loop_
_entity_poly.entity_id
_entity_poly.type
_entity_poly.pdbx_seq_one_letter_code
_entity_poly.pdbx_strand_id
1 'polypeptide(L)' 'MAALRLSRSKVYDLIRSNQLRSITIGRARRIPADALRQYFDTQMEEAA' A
#
# COMPACT_ATOMS: atom_id res chain seq x y z
N MET A 1 -1.04 0.94 -11.27
CA MET A 1 -0.18 0.69 -10.10
C MET A 1 1.27 1.04 -10.43
N ALA A 2 1.58 2.29 -10.75
CA ALA A 2 2.93 2.66 -11.21
C ALA A 2 3.94 2.73 -10.05
N ALA A 3 3.52 3.29 -8.90
CA ALA A 3 4.40 3.47 -7.74
C ALA A 3 4.80 2.16 -7.06
N LEU A 4 3.87 1.22 -6.91
CA LEU A 4 4.12 -0.07 -6.24
C LEU A 4 4.59 -1.17 -7.19
N ARG A 5 4.39 -1.02 -8.51
CA ARG A 5 4.61 -2.09 -9.52
C ARG A 5 3.95 -3.44 -9.17
N LEU A 6 2.91 -3.41 -8.32
CA LEU A 6 2.11 -4.58 -7.92
C LEU A 6 0.84 -4.72 -8.75
N SER A 7 0.31 -5.94 -8.82
CA SER A 7 -1.00 -6.18 -9.43
C SER A 7 -2.11 -5.47 -8.64
N ARG A 8 -3.22 -5.15 -9.32
CA ARG A 8 -4.37 -4.52 -8.66
C ARG A 8 -4.89 -5.39 -7.50
N SER A 9 -5.02 -6.70 -7.72
CA SER A 9 -5.47 -7.64 -6.70
C SER A 9 -4.58 -7.61 -5.46
N LYS A 10 -3.25 -7.69 -5.64
CA LYS A 10 -2.31 -7.68 -4.52
C LYS A 10 -2.41 -6.40 -3.69
N VAL A 11 -2.57 -5.24 -4.32
CA VAL A 11 -2.74 -3.98 -3.59
C VAL A 11 -4.06 -3.95 -2.81
N TYR A 12 -5.15 -4.48 -3.37
CA TYR A 12 -6.39 -4.61 -2.62
C TYR A 12 -6.26 -5.59 -1.45
N ASP A 13 -5.51 -6.68 -1.60
CA ASP A 13 -5.24 -7.61 -0.51
C ASP A 13 -4.47 -6.90 0.62
N LEU A 14 -3.44 -6.12 0.30
CA LEU A 14 -2.67 -5.33 1.27
C LEU A 14 -3.52 -4.28 1.99
N ILE A 15 -4.46 -3.66 1.27
CA ILE A 15 -5.42 -2.72 1.86
C ILE A 15 -6.38 -3.48 2.79
N ARG A 16 -6.85 -4.66 2.38
CA ARG A 16 -7.79 -5.49 3.14
C ARG A 16 -7.15 -6.10 4.38
N SER A 17 -5.86 -6.44 4.32
CA SER A 17 -5.07 -6.93 5.46
C SER A 17 -4.54 -5.80 6.36
N ASN A 18 -4.89 -4.54 6.07
CA ASN A 18 -4.43 -3.34 6.78
C ASN A 18 -2.90 -3.13 6.77
N GLN A 19 -2.18 -3.82 5.89
CA GLN A 19 -0.73 -3.64 5.68
C GLN A 19 -0.42 -2.40 4.85
N LEU A 20 -1.38 -1.94 4.03
CA LEU A 20 -1.24 -0.72 3.23
C LEU A 20 -2.33 0.29 3.57
N ARG A 21 -1.94 1.32 4.34
CA ARG A 21 -2.83 2.42 4.72
C ARG A 21 -3.32 3.16 3.49
N SER A 22 -4.62 3.40 3.43
CA SER A 22 -5.25 4.08 2.30
C SER A 22 -6.43 4.91 2.74
N ILE A 23 -6.70 5.97 1.98
CA ILE A 23 -7.79 6.91 2.22
C ILE A 23 -8.76 6.87 1.04
N THR A 24 -10.06 6.96 1.34
CA THR A 24 -11.08 7.07 0.30
C THR A 24 -11.45 8.54 0.13
N ILE A 25 -11.32 9.07 -1.08
CA ILE A 25 -11.71 10.43 -1.45
C ILE A 25 -12.78 10.32 -2.54
N GLY A 26 -14.04 10.56 -2.17
CA GLY A 26 -15.20 10.31 -3.02
C GLY A 26 -15.27 8.84 -3.45
N ARG A 27 -15.28 8.59 -4.77
CA ARG A 27 -15.28 7.23 -5.34
C ARG A 27 -13.89 6.62 -5.55
N ALA A 28 -12.81 7.34 -5.23
CA ALA A 28 -11.44 6.92 -5.50
C ALA A 28 -10.68 6.59 -4.22
N ARG A 29 -9.93 5.47 -4.22
CA ARG A 29 -8.98 5.15 -3.16
C ARG A 29 -7.61 5.73 -3.49
N ARG A 30 -7.00 6.41 -2.53
CA ARG A 30 -5.66 7.00 -2.62
C ARG A 30 -4.76 6.38 -1.56
N ILE A 31 -3.49 6.22 -1.90
CA ILE A 31 -2.46 5.74 -0.99
C ILE A 31 -1.56 6.95 -0.69
N PRO A 32 -1.47 7.41 0.57
CA PRO A 32 -0.55 8.47 0.96
C PRO A 32 0.92 8.07 0.67
N ALA A 33 1.76 9.04 0.31
CA ALA A 33 3.18 8.77 0.07
C ALA A 33 3.90 8.23 1.33
N ASP A 34 3.51 8.70 2.51
CA ASP A 34 4.01 8.21 3.80
C ASP A 34 3.66 6.72 4.03
N ALA A 35 2.44 6.32 3.69
CA ALA A 35 2.01 4.93 3.79
C ALA A 35 2.80 4.00 2.85
N LEU A 36 3.21 4.50 1.68
CA LEU A 36 4.10 3.75 0.78
C LEU A 36 5.48 3.56 1.38
N ARG A 37 6.07 4.61 1.95
CA ARG A 37 7.40 4.55 2.58
C ARG A 37 7.40 3.55 3.73
N GLN A 38 6.47 3.70 4.67
CA GLN A 38 6.35 2.79 5.81
C GLN A 38 6.14 1.34 5.39
N TYR A 39 5.32 1.09 4.36
CA TYR A 39 5.15 -0.26 3.84
C TYR A 39 6.49 -0.85 3.37
N PHE A 40 7.30 -0.10 2.62
CA PHE A 40 8.61 -0.59 2.19
C PHE A 40 9.58 -0.76 3.36
N ASP A 41 9.60 0.16 4.31
CA ASP A 41 10.45 0.09 5.50
C ASP A 41 10.14 -1.18 6.31
N THR A 42 8.85 -1.44 6.59
CA THR A 42 8.42 -2.68 7.27
C THR A 42 8.80 -3.94 6.48
N GLN A 43 8.62 -3.93 5.15
CA GLN A 43 9.01 -5.07 4.32
C GLN A 43 10.53 -5.29 4.27
N MET A 44 11.34 -4.24 4.39
CA MET A 44 12.80 -4.35 4.46
C MET A 44 13.25 -4.88 5.82
N GLU A 45 12.60 -4.46 6.91
CA GLU A 45 12.86 -4.99 8.25
C GLU A 45 12.46 -6.46 8.38
N GLU A 46 11.32 -6.88 7.82
CA GLU A 46 10.89 -8.30 7.83
C GLU A 46 11.77 -9.21 6.95
N ALA A 47 12.50 -8.64 5.99
CA ALA A 47 13.37 -9.39 5.08
C ALA A 47 14.83 -9.49 5.56
N ALA A 48 15.17 -8.84 6.67
CA ALA A 48 16.49 -8.87 7.32
C ALA A 48 16.58 -9.98 8.38
#